data_AF-A0A7L8A2Z5-F1
#
_entry.id   AF-A0A7L8A2Z5-F1
#
_cell.length_a   1.000
_cell.length_b   1.000
_cell.length_c   1.000
_cell.angle_alpha   90.00
_cell.angle_beta   90.00
_cell.angle_gamma   90.00
#
_symmetry.space_group_name_H-M   'P 1'
#
loop_
_entity.id
_entity.type
_entity.pdbx_description
1 polymer ?
#
loop_
_entity_poly.entity_id
_entity_poly.type
_entity_poly.pdbx_seq_one_letter_code
_entity_poly.pdbx_strand_id
1 'polypeptide(L)'
;MLKALKQQSLVEKAIKAALSIKAICFKDVNGNRFYQLTSIGYIEFEVEKSLNTLLNKPTQSNLFEDTNEIVNDFNKEQLDYYLEVWAFITQELSTNISNYIKRIAGLEKAIDGINRVITSQQEQETVLREELKELSKNTTSVQPTVDEINRMLNFKIVPSRDNANNYSLQRENGELALDTLSEGEVTFITFLYFIQLAKGGTTRENVVGDRILVIDDPISSLDSNILFIVSTIIKNIINDVKDGSHIKQLLLFTHNVYFHKEASFQGGRSNGCNKTNYWILRKKNNITNIQAYGQNNPIESSYELLWKEISEPEKLSLTTIQNTMRRILENYFKILGRYSDNDIIEKFTNNEEKQMCKSLLYWINDGSHCIPDDLFIENQDQSMEGYLHIFKKVFEYSGHIAHYNMMMGISQNNTLAAIESV
;
A
#
# COMPACT_ATOMS: atom_id res chain seq x y z
N MET A 1 -26.05 -39.57 21.64
CA MET A 1 -26.01 -40.58 22.74
C MET A 1 -27.07 -41.68 22.61
N LEU A 2 -28.37 -41.40 22.48
CA LEU A 2 -29.43 -42.44 22.36
C LEU A 2 -29.33 -43.37 21.13
N LYS A 3 -28.70 -42.92 20.03
CA LYS A 3 -28.44 -43.75 18.84
C LYS A 3 -27.28 -44.74 19.02
N ALA A 4 -26.32 -44.43 19.89
CA ALA A 4 -25.18 -45.30 20.21
C ALA A 4 -25.58 -46.40 21.21
N LEU A 5 -26.46 -46.08 22.18
CA LEU A 5 -27.01 -47.05 23.14
C LEU A 5 -27.94 -48.10 22.50
N LYS A 6 -28.65 -47.76 21.41
CA LYS A 6 -29.49 -48.73 20.67
C LYS A 6 -28.68 -49.74 19.82
N GLN A 7 -27.49 -49.37 19.34
CA GLN A 7 -26.64 -50.28 18.57
C GLN A 7 -25.95 -51.33 19.46
N GLN A 8 -25.60 -50.98 20.69
CA GLN A 8 -24.96 -51.89 21.65
C GLN A 8 -25.90 -53.05 22.07
N SER A 9 -27.21 -52.77 22.23
CA SER A 9 -28.24 -53.76 22.60
C SER A 9 -28.53 -54.81 21.52
N LEU A 10 -28.42 -54.44 20.24
CA LEU A 10 -28.67 -55.34 19.10
C LEU A 10 -27.49 -56.30 18.88
N VAL A 11 -26.27 -55.81 19.04
CA VAL A 11 -25.04 -56.62 18.96
C VAL A 11 -24.98 -57.65 20.11
N GLU A 12 -25.38 -57.27 21.32
CA GLU A 12 -25.41 -58.17 22.47
C GLU A 12 -26.49 -59.28 22.34
N LYS A 13 -27.65 -58.96 21.72
CA LYS A 13 -28.69 -59.95 21.42
C LYS A 13 -28.30 -60.90 20.29
N ALA A 14 -27.61 -60.42 19.26
CA ALA A 14 -27.07 -61.25 18.18
C ALA A 14 -25.99 -62.20 18.69
N ILE A 15 -25.12 -61.74 19.60
CA ILE A 15 -24.09 -62.56 20.24
C ILE A 15 -24.73 -63.61 21.17
N LYS A 16 -25.76 -63.27 21.95
CA LYS A 16 -26.51 -64.25 22.77
C LYS A 16 -27.26 -65.29 21.94
N ALA A 17 -27.84 -64.91 20.80
CA ALA A 17 -28.50 -65.84 19.87
C ALA A 17 -27.49 -66.78 19.19
N ALA A 18 -26.34 -66.25 18.75
CA ALA A 18 -25.24 -67.04 18.17
C ALA A 18 -24.60 -67.99 19.20
N LEU A 19 -24.47 -67.57 20.47
CA LEU A 19 -23.93 -68.42 21.55
C LEU A 19 -24.89 -69.52 22.01
N SER A 20 -26.20 -69.41 21.71
CA SER A 20 -27.22 -70.42 22.05
C SER A 20 -27.34 -71.56 21.04
N ILE A 21 -26.60 -71.50 19.93
CA ILE A 21 -26.60 -72.50 18.87
C ILE A 21 -25.17 -72.99 18.66
N LYS A 22 -24.88 -74.24 19.00
CA LYS A 22 -23.59 -74.88 18.66
C LYS A 22 -23.80 -75.94 17.59
N ALA A 23 -23.25 -75.70 16.40
CA ALA A 23 -23.23 -76.66 15.31
C ALA A 23 -22.16 -77.72 15.57
N ILE A 24 -22.50 -79.00 15.40
CA ILE A 24 -21.54 -80.10 15.46
C ILE A 24 -21.14 -80.45 14.03
N CYS A 25 -19.84 -80.53 13.80
CA CYS A 25 -19.24 -80.90 12.54
C CYS A 25 -19.01 -82.41 12.51
N PHE A 26 -19.58 -83.10 11.53
CA PHE A 26 -19.27 -84.49 11.22
C PHE A 26 -18.36 -84.54 10.00
N LYS A 27 -17.42 -85.49 9.96
CA LYS A 27 -16.68 -85.84 8.74
C LYS A 27 -17.23 -87.16 8.20
N ASP A 28 -17.56 -87.20 6.92
CA ASP A 28 -17.81 -88.49 6.25
C ASP A 28 -16.50 -89.25 6.00
N VAL A 29 -16.63 -90.48 5.52
CA VAL A 29 -15.52 -91.38 5.20
C VAL A 29 -14.58 -90.83 4.11
N ASN A 30 -14.99 -89.79 3.38
CA ASN A 30 -14.20 -89.09 2.37
C ASN A 30 -13.60 -87.76 2.90
N GLY A 31 -13.82 -87.43 4.17
CA GLY A 31 -13.29 -86.24 4.82
C GLY A 31 -14.12 -84.95 4.64
N ASN A 32 -15.29 -85.04 4.02
CA ASN A 32 -16.17 -83.89 3.82
C ASN A 32 -16.92 -83.54 5.11
N ARG A 33 -16.95 -82.25 5.44
CA ARG A 33 -17.56 -81.75 6.68
C ARG A 33 -19.04 -81.39 6.49
N PHE A 34 -19.90 -81.96 7.33
CA PHE A 34 -21.33 -81.65 7.40
C PHE A 34 -21.69 -81.07 8.77
N TYR A 35 -22.58 -80.09 8.79
CA TYR A 35 -22.99 -79.41 10.02
C TYR A 35 -24.49 -79.64 10.25
N GLN A 36 -24.82 -80.26 11.38
CA GLN A 36 -26.21 -80.44 11.81
C GLN A 36 -26.47 -79.64 13.08
N LEU A 37 -27.62 -78.96 13.12
CA LEU A 37 -28.11 -78.24 14.29
C LEU A 37 -28.88 -79.25 15.18
N THR A 38 -28.39 -79.54 16.38
CA THR A 38 -29.01 -80.53 17.28
C THR A 38 -29.17 -80.00 18.71
N SER A 39 -30.22 -80.46 19.41
CA SER A 39 -30.51 -80.09 20.81
C SER A 39 -29.57 -80.75 21.82
N ILE A 40 -29.43 -80.12 22.99
CA ILE A 40 -28.57 -80.50 24.13
C ILE A 40 -28.60 -82.01 24.49
N GLY A 41 -29.75 -82.69 24.40
CA GLY A 41 -29.84 -84.13 24.74
C GLY A 41 -29.04 -85.08 23.82
N TYR A 42 -28.70 -84.67 22.60
CA TYR A 42 -27.86 -85.47 21.70
C TYR A 42 -26.36 -85.34 22.01
N ILE A 43 -25.96 -84.22 22.63
CA ILE A 43 -24.59 -83.96 23.06
C ILE A 43 -24.22 -84.84 24.25
N GLU A 44 -25.12 -85.02 25.22
CA GLU A 44 -24.90 -85.93 26.35
C GLU A 44 -24.67 -87.38 25.87
N PHE A 45 -25.43 -87.83 24.86
CA PHE A 45 -25.29 -89.18 24.29
C PHE A 45 -23.93 -89.42 23.60
N GLU A 46 -23.44 -88.48 22.79
CA GLU A 46 -22.13 -88.63 22.11
C GLU A 46 -20.93 -88.44 23.07
N VAL A 47 -21.10 -87.67 24.14
CA VAL A 47 -20.10 -87.55 25.21
C VAL A 47 -19.99 -88.85 26.00
N GLU A 48 -21.10 -89.49 26.39
CA GLU A 48 -21.08 -90.82 27.04
C GLU A 48 -20.44 -91.89 26.15
N LYS A 49 -20.76 -91.88 24.86
CA LYS A 49 -20.17 -92.80 23.87
C LYS A 49 -18.66 -92.59 23.71
N SER A 50 -18.20 -91.35 23.68
CA SER A 50 -16.77 -91.01 23.59
C SER A 50 -16.00 -91.38 24.86
N LEU A 51 -16.59 -91.17 26.04
CA LEU A 51 -16.03 -91.56 27.34
C LEU A 51 -15.85 -93.08 27.46
N ASN A 52 -16.86 -93.86 27.03
CA ASN A 52 -16.79 -95.32 26.99
C ASN A 52 -15.74 -95.85 25.99
N THR A 53 -15.41 -95.07 24.97
CA THR A 53 -14.38 -95.42 23.97
C THR A 53 -12.96 -95.11 24.49
N LEU A 54 -12.80 -94.06 25.28
CA LEU A 54 -11.53 -93.68 25.93
C LEU A 54 -11.15 -94.60 27.09
N LEU A 55 -12.13 -95.09 27.87
CA LEU A 55 -11.91 -96.02 28.98
C LEU A 55 -11.43 -97.42 28.54
N ASN A 56 -11.55 -97.77 27.25
CA ASN A 56 -11.23 -99.10 26.70
C ASN A 56 -9.93 -99.17 25.87
N LYS A 57 -9.07 -98.14 25.89
CA LYS A 57 -7.76 -98.18 25.20
C LYS A 57 -6.63 -98.58 26.16
N PRO A 58 -5.80 -99.59 25.83
CA PRO A 58 -4.65 -99.95 26.64
C PRO A 58 -3.53 -98.91 26.49
N THR A 59 -2.86 -98.65 27.61
CA THR A 59 -1.79 -97.67 27.82
C THR A 59 -0.56 -97.97 26.98
N GLN A 60 -0.09 -97.04 26.14
CA GLN A 60 1.30 -97.00 25.69
C GLN A 60 1.79 -95.57 25.38
N SER A 61 2.67 -95.10 26.27
CA SER A 61 3.94 -94.40 26.02
C SER A 61 4.08 -93.44 24.83
N ASN A 62 3.82 -92.14 25.06
CA ASN A 62 4.79 -91.03 24.95
C ASN A 62 4.14 -89.70 25.36
N LEU A 63 4.16 -89.37 26.66
CA LEU A 63 3.37 -88.25 27.21
C LEU A 63 3.80 -86.82 26.79
N PHE A 64 4.94 -86.64 26.09
CA PHE A 64 5.53 -85.32 25.82
C PHE A 64 5.69 -84.94 24.33
N GLU A 65 5.60 -85.90 23.40
CA GLU A 65 5.50 -85.58 21.96
C GLU A 65 4.03 -85.39 21.57
N ASP A 66 3.16 -86.30 22.00
CA ASP A 66 1.72 -86.23 21.76
C ASP A 66 1.10 -84.96 22.33
N THR A 67 1.55 -84.48 23.50
CA THR A 67 1.01 -83.24 24.09
C THR A 67 1.47 -81.98 23.36
N ASN A 68 2.67 -81.97 22.77
CA ASN A 68 3.14 -80.83 21.97
C ASN A 68 2.51 -80.81 20.57
N GLU A 69 2.27 -81.98 19.96
CA GLU A 69 1.45 -82.07 18.74
C GLU A 69 0.01 -81.66 19.01
N ILE A 70 -0.63 -82.13 20.08
CA ILE A 70 -1.99 -81.73 20.46
C ILE A 70 -2.07 -80.22 20.76
N VAL A 71 -1.06 -79.62 21.41
CA VAL A 71 -1.04 -78.17 21.69
C VAL A 71 -0.78 -77.35 20.42
N ASN A 72 0.09 -77.81 19.52
CA ASN A 72 0.33 -77.14 18.23
C ASN A 72 -0.88 -77.29 17.29
N ASP A 73 -1.51 -78.46 17.25
CA ASP A 73 -2.76 -78.70 16.53
C ASP A 73 -3.92 -77.92 17.17
N PHE A 74 -3.97 -77.77 18.48
CA PHE A 74 -4.96 -76.92 19.13
C PHE A 74 -4.79 -75.45 18.75
N ASN A 75 -3.56 -74.92 18.76
CA ASN A 75 -3.29 -73.55 18.34
C ASN A 75 -3.60 -73.34 16.84
N LYS A 76 -3.30 -74.35 16.01
CA LYS A 76 -3.59 -74.32 14.58
C LYS A 76 -5.10 -74.42 14.30
N GLU A 77 -5.81 -75.33 14.94
CA GLU A 77 -7.27 -75.45 14.84
C GLU A 77 -7.97 -74.22 15.40
N GLN A 78 -7.43 -73.59 16.45
CA GLN A 78 -7.95 -72.33 16.97
C GLN A 78 -7.77 -71.21 15.93
N LEU A 79 -6.60 -71.13 15.29
CA LEU A 79 -6.33 -70.16 14.22
C LEU A 79 -7.23 -70.41 13.00
N ASP A 80 -7.35 -71.66 12.57
CA ASP A 80 -8.22 -72.07 11.45
C ASP A 80 -9.68 -71.75 11.76
N TYR A 81 -10.15 -72.01 12.98
CA TYR A 81 -11.48 -71.62 13.42
C TYR A 81 -11.67 -70.10 13.42
N TYR A 82 -10.69 -69.33 13.90
CA TYR A 82 -10.76 -67.86 13.81
C TYR A 82 -10.84 -67.40 12.35
N LEU A 83 -10.05 -68.00 11.45
CA LEU A 83 -10.05 -67.68 10.02
C LEU A 83 -11.38 -68.06 9.35
N GLU A 84 -11.95 -69.21 9.69
CA GLU A 84 -13.26 -69.67 9.20
C GLU A 84 -14.40 -68.75 9.69
N VAL A 85 -14.37 -68.34 10.97
CA VAL A 85 -15.32 -67.36 11.53
C VAL A 85 -15.18 -66.01 10.83
N TRP A 86 -13.95 -65.54 10.60
CA TRP A 86 -13.72 -64.30 9.84
C TRP A 86 -14.15 -64.43 8.38
N ALA A 87 -13.94 -65.58 7.74
CA ALA A 87 -14.40 -65.84 6.38
C ALA A 87 -15.93 -65.81 6.30
N PHE A 88 -16.62 -66.43 7.26
CA PHE A 88 -18.07 -66.40 7.35
C PHE A 88 -18.61 -64.98 7.59
N ILE A 89 -18.04 -64.23 8.55
CA ILE A 89 -18.42 -62.82 8.82
C ILE A 89 -18.19 -61.95 7.58
N THR A 90 -17.06 -62.14 6.88
CA THR A 90 -16.72 -61.38 5.68
C THR A 90 -17.65 -61.74 4.52
N GLN A 91 -18.07 -63.01 4.42
CA GLN A 91 -19.03 -63.47 3.41
C GLN A 91 -20.44 -62.89 3.65
N GLU A 92 -20.94 -62.94 4.89
CA GLU A 92 -22.22 -62.34 5.28
C GLU A 92 -22.23 -60.82 5.07
N LEU A 93 -21.12 -60.15 5.37
CA LEU A 93 -20.99 -58.69 5.22
C LEU A 93 -20.47 -58.26 3.83
N SER A 94 -20.20 -59.19 2.92
CA SER A 94 -19.55 -58.92 1.62
C SER A 94 -20.28 -57.85 0.80
N THR A 95 -21.61 -57.90 0.79
CA THR A 95 -22.45 -56.92 0.09
C THR A 95 -22.35 -55.54 0.75
N ASN A 96 -22.34 -55.48 2.08
CA ASN A 96 -22.20 -54.22 2.83
C ASN A 96 -20.82 -53.59 2.64
N ILE A 97 -19.76 -54.42 2.67
CA ILE A 97 -18.38 -53.99 2.41
C ILE A 97 -18.25 -53.48 0.96
N SER A 98 -18.78 -54.21 -0.03
CA SER A 98 -18.76 -53.77 -1.43
C SER A 98 -19.50 -52.44 -1.63
N ASN A 99 -20.66 -52.27 -1.00
CA ASN A 99 -21.42 -51.02 -1.07
C ASN A 99 -20.69 -49.85 -0.40
N TYR A 100 -20.01 -50.10 0.74
CA TYR A 100 -19.20 -49.10 1.43
C TYR A 100 -18.00 -48.67 0.57
N ILE A 101 -17.28 -49.61 -0.02
CA ILE A 101 -16.15 -49.34 -0.94
C ILE A 101 -16.63 -48.53 -2.14
N LYS A 102 -17.75 -48.91 -2.77
CA LYS A 102 -18.35 -48.16 -3.89
C LYS A 102 -18.70 -46.73 -3.49
N ARG A 103 -19.21 -46.53 -2.28
CA ARG A 103 -19.55 -45.19 -1.75
C ARG A 103 -18.31 -44.35 -1.51
N ILE A 104 -17.24 -44.92 -0.96
CA ILE A 104 -15.94 -44.23 -0.81
C ILE A 104 -15.40 -43.82 -2.17
N ALA A 105 -15.33 -44.75 -3.13
CA ALA A 105 -14.84 -44.46 -4.47
C ALA A 105 -15.66 -43.37 -5.19
N GLY A 106 -16.98 -43.32 -4.93
CA GLY A 106 -17.85 -42.26 -5.44
C GLY A 106 -17.55 -40.89 -4.80
N LEU A 107 -17.30 -40.85 -3.49
CA LEU A 107 -16.94 -39.63 -2.78
C LEU A 107 -15.55 -39.12 -3.17
N GLU A 108 -14.57 -40.00 -3.34
CA GLU A 108 -13.22 -39.65 -3.83
C GLU A 108 -13.28 -39.02 -5.22
N LYS A 109 -14.05 -39.62 -6.15
CA LYS A 109 -14.28 -39.03 -7.48
C LYS A 109 -14.95 -37.65 -7.42
N ALA A 110 -15.88 -37.45 -6.49
CA ALA A 110 -16.52 -36.16 -6.30
C ALA A 110 -15.54 -35.11 -5.77
N ILE A 111 -14.69 -35.48 -4.80
CA ILE A 111 -13.62 -34.62 -4.27
C ILE A 111 -12.65 -34.23 -5.39
N ASP A 112 -12.20 -35.20 -6.20
CA ASP A 112 -11.31 -34.93 -7.34
C ASP A 112 -11.97 -33.98 -8.36
N GLY A 113 -13.26 -34.17 -8.64
CA GLY A 113 -14.03 -33.29 -9.52
C GLY A 113 -14.11 -31.86 -9.00
N ILE A 114 -14.42 -31.68 -7.71
CA ILE A 114 -14.50 -30.37 -7.07
C ILE A 114 -13.12 -29.68 -7.06
N ASN A 115 -12.05 -30.42 -6.74
CA ASN A 115 -10.70 -29.87 -6.73
C ASN A 115 -10.26 -29.38 -8.12
N ARG A 116 -10.59 -30.11 -9.20
CA ARG A 116 -10.32 -29.65 -10.57
C ARG A 116 -11.04 -28.35 -10.91
N VAL A 117 -12.30 -28.21 -10.47
CA VAL A 117 -13.07 -26.97 -10.67
C VAL A 117 -12.44 -25.82 -9.89
N ILE A 118 -12.03 -26.03 -8.64
CA ILE A 118 -11.34 -25.02 -7.82
C ILE A 118 -10.05 -24.56 -8.50
N THR A 119 -9.21 -25.49 -8.94
CA THR A 119 -7.95 -25.14 -9.63
C THR A 119 -8.21 -24.35 -10.91
N SER A 120 -9.18 -24.79 -11.72
CA SER A 120 -9.55 -24.06 -12.94
C SER A 120 -10.08 -22.65 -12.66
N GLN A 121 -10.88 -22.46 -11.61
CA GLN A 121 -11.38 -21.15 -11.20
C GLN A 121 -10.25 -20.25 -10.68
N GLN A 122 -9.28 -20.80 -9.94
CA GLN A 122 -8.11 -20.06 -9.47
C GLN A 122 -7.21 -19.59 -10.63
N GLU A 123 -7.02 -20.43 -11.65
CA GLU A 123 -6.31 -20.04 -12.87
C GLU A 123 -7.07 -18.91 -13.62
N GLN A 124 -8.38 -19.03 -13.78
CA GLN A 124 -9.20 -17.99 -14.39
C GLN A 124 -9.17 -16.67 -13.60
N GLU A 125 -9.21 -16.72 -12.27
CA GLU A 125 -9.08 -15.54 -11.42
C GLU A 125 -7.73 -14.85 -11.64
N THR A 126 -6.65 -15.65 -11.73
CA THR A 126 -5.29 -15.12 -11.95
C THR A 126 -5.19 -14.41 -13.30
N VAL A 127 -5.71 -15.03 -14.37
CA VAL A 127 -5.75 -14.43 -15.71
C VAL A 127 -6.56 -13.13 -15.71
N LEU A 128 -7.77 -13.13 -15.13
CA LEU A 128 -8.61 -11.93 -15.04
C LEU A 128 -7.94 -10.80 -14.25
N ARG A 129 -7.17 -11.12 -13.19
CA ARG A 129 -6.41 -10.13 -12.42
C ARG A 129 -5.28 -9.51 -13.24
N GLU A 130 -4.58 -10.31 -14.05
CA GLU A 130 -3.53 -9.83 -14.94
C GLU A 130 -4.10 -8.97 -16.07
N GLU A 131 -5.21 -9.39 -16.68
CA GLU A 131 -5.94 -8.58 -17.66
C GLU A 131 -6.42 -7.25 -17.07
N LEU A 132 -6.96 -7.25 -15.85
CA LEU A 132 -7.39 -6.04 -15.15
C LEU A 132 -6.20 -5.12 -14.86
N LYS A 133 -5.02 -5.68 -14.53
CA LYS A 133 -3.78 -4.92 -14.33
C LYS A 133 -3.28 -4.27 -15.62
N GLU A 134 -3.39 -4.95 -16.77
CA GLU A 134 -3.00 -4.39 -18.07
C GLU A 134 -4.02 -3.38 -18.62
N LEU A 135 -5.32 -3.64 -18.47
CA LEU A 135 -6.38 -2.68 -18.81
C LEU A 135 -6.32 -1.41 -17.95
N SER A 136 -6.00 -1.53 -16.66
CA SER A 136 -5.84 -0.39 -15.75
C SER A 136 -4.59 0.45 -16.06
N LYS A 137 -3.48 -0.16 -16.49
CA LYS A 137 -2.30 0.57 -17.00
C LYS A 137 -2.64 1.48 -18.18
N ASN A 138 -3.53 1.03 -19.07
CA ASN A 138 -3.90 1.77 -20.28
C ASN A 138 -5.00 2.83 -20.05
N THR A 139 -5.66 2.85 -18.89
CA THR A 139 -6.84 3.70 -18.66
C THR A 139 -6.57 4.91 -17.76
N THR A 140 -5.56 4.89 -16.87
CA THR A 140 -5.27 6.07 -16.03
C THR A 140 -3.87 6.00 -15.42
N SER A 141 -3.05 7.03 -15.65
CA SER A 141 -1.73 7.28 -15.03
C SER A 141 -1.72 7.43 -13.50
N VAL A 142 -2.81 7.03 -12.83
CA VAL A 142 -3.13 7.34 -11.43
C VAL A 142 -2.89 6.14 -10.51
N GLN A 143 -2.91 4.91 -11.03
CA GLN A 143 -2.77 3.71 -10.20
C GLN A 143 -1.42 3.60 -9.46
N PRO A 144 -0.26 3.92 -10.07
CA PRO A 144 1.01 3.95 -9.34
C PRO A 144 0.99 4.97 -8.21
N THR A 145 0.36 6.13 -8.43
CA THR A 145 0.20 7.19 -7.42
C THR A 145 -0.74 6.73 -6.30
N VAL A 146 -1.84 6.04 -6.63
CA VAL A 146 -2.77 5.46 -5.64
C VAL A 146 -2.11 4.36 -4.81
N ASP A 147 -1.28 3.53 -5.43
CA ASP A 147 -0.53 2.48 -4.73
C ASP A 147 0.55 3.08 -3.81
N GLU A 148 1.20 4.18 -4.22
CA GLU A 148 2.13 4.95 -3.39
C GLU A 148 1.42 5.65 -2.23
N ILE A 149 0.22 6.19 -2.48
CA ILE A 149 -0.66 6.79 -1.49
C ILE A 149 -1.08 5.77 -0.42
N ASN A 150 -1.49 4.58 -0.83
CA ASN A 150 -1.84 3.51 0.10
C ASN A 150 -0.64 3.02 0.93
N ARG A 151 0.61 3.29 0.50
CA ARG A 151 1.82 3.03 1.31
C ARG A 151 2.13 4.17 2.29
N MET A 152 1.74 5.40 1.96
CA MET A 152 2.02 6.59 2.78
C MET A 152 0.93 6.84 3.83
N LEU A 153 -0.25 6.23 3.66
CA LEU A 153 -1.35 6.28 4.62
C LEU A 153 -1.30 5.07 5.56
N ASN A 154 -1.56 5.30 6.85
CA ASN A 154 -1.66 4.24 7.87
C ASN A 154 -2.96 3.40 7.76
N PHE A 155 -3.68 3.48 6.62
CA PHE A 155 -4.96 2.84 6.38
C PHE A 155 -5.15 2.48 4.90
N LYS A 156 -6.00 1.49 4.66
CA LYS A 156 -6.39 0.99 3.34
C LYS A 156 -7.84 1.36 3.05
N ILE A 157 -8.11 1.78 1.82
CA ILE A 157 -9.47 1.95 1.31
C ILE A 157 -9.99 0.55 0.94
N VAL A 158 -11.02 0.08 1.64
CA VAL A 158 -11.66 -1.23 1.41
C VAL A 158 -13.14 -1.07 1.05
N PRO A 159 -13.75 -2.02 0.32
CA PRO A 159 -15.20 -2.02 0.13
C PRO A 159 -15.93 -2.03 1.48
N SER A 160 -16.98 -1.22 1.59
CA SER A 160 -17.79 -1.16 2.81
C SER A 160 -18.51 -2.49 3.01
N ARG A 161 -18.49 -2.99 4.25
CA ARG A 161 -19.19 -4.23 4.64
C ARG A 161 -20.72 -4.06 4.61
N ASP A 162 -21.18 -2.83 4.83
CA ASP A 162 -22.61 -2.52 5.02
C ASP A 162 -23.28 -2.01 3.74
N ASN A 163 -22.51 -1.49 2.78
CA ASN A 163 -23.03 -0.90 1.55
C ASN A 163 -22.16 -1.27 0.35
N ALA A 164 -22.71 -2.04 -0.59
CA ALA A 164 -21.99 -2.58 -1.74
C ALA A 164 -21.35 -1.52 -2.68
N ASN A 165 -21.81 -0.26 -2.62
CA ASN A 165 -21.30 0.85 -3.44
C ASN A 165 -20.47 1.87 -2.65
N ASN A 166 -20.19 1.61 -1.36
CA ASN A 166 -19.44 2.53 -0.52
C ASN A 166 -18.05 1.96 -0.21
N TYR A 167 -17.13 2.85 0.15
CA TYR A 167 -15.82 2.48 0.66
C TYR A 167 -15.74 2.76 2.17
N SER A 168 -14.89 2.02 2.85
CA SER A 168 -14.56 2.20 4.25
C SER A 168 -13.05 2.28 4.41
N LEU A 169 -12.60 3.01 5.42
CA LEU A 169 -11.19 3.17 5.72
C LEU A 169 -10.82 2.17 6.80
N GLN A 170 -9.87 1.28 6.53
CA GLN A 170 -9.47 0.23 7.45
C GLN A 170 -7.98 0.36 7.82
N ARG A 171 -7.66 0.38 9.10
CA ARG A 171 -6.27 0.36 9.59
C ARG A 171 -5.64 -1.02 9.38
N GLU A 172 -4.31 -1.11 9.52
CA GLU A 172 -3.61 -2.41 9.41
C GLU A 172 -4.09 -3.46 10.42
N ASN A 173 -4.55 -3.03 11.60
CA ASN A 173 -5.13 -3.91 12.63
C ASN A 173 -6.55 -4.40 12.28
N GLY A 174 -7.13 -3.96 11.15
CA GLY A 174 -8.44 -4.37 10.68
C GLY A 174 -9.61 -3.51 11.19
N GLU A 175 -9.36 -2.52 12.04
CA GLU A 175 -10.39 -1.60 12.56
C GLU A 175 -10.73 -0.48 11.58
N LEU A 176 -11.96 0.03 11.66
CA LEU A 176 -12.39 1.16 10.84
C LEU A 176 -11.82 2.48 11.38
N ALA A 177 -11.20 3.26 10.50
CA ALA A 177 -10.63 4.57 10.81
C ALA A 177 -11.69 5.68 10.73
N LEU A 178 -12.78 5.57 11.52
CA LEU A 178 -13.88 6.57 11.50
C LEU A 178 -13.59 7.77 12.40
N ASP A 179 -13.14 7.54 13.64
CA ASP A 179 -13.07 8.58 14.68
C ASP A 179 -11.66 9.08 14.99
N THR A 180 -10.65 8.63 14.25
CA THR A 180 -9.22 8.81 14.59
C THR A 180 -8.38 9.36 13.44
N LEU A 181 -9.03 9.89 12.39
CA LEU A 181 -8.33 10.58 11.31
C LEU A 181 -7.99 12.00 11.75
N SER A 182 -6.76 12.41 11.47
CA SER A 182 -6.36 13.81 11.56
C SER A 182 -7.11 14.66 10.54
N GLU A 183 -7.25 15.96 10.80
CA GLU A 183 -7.82 16.92 9.83
C GLU A 183 -7.13 16.84 8.46
N GLY A 184 -5.82 16.64 8.46
CA GLY A 184 -5.02 16.45 7.26
C GLY A 184 -5.40 15.19 6.47
N GLU A 185 -5.57 14.05 7.14
CA GLU A 185 -6.00 12.81 6.51
C GLU A 185 -7.42 12.91 5.94
N VAL A 186 -8.34 13.56 6.67
CA VAL A 186 -9.71 13.79 6.19
C VAL A 186 -9.70 14.64 4.92
N THR A 187 -8.97 15.75 4.93
CA THR A 187 -8.82 16.64 3.75
C THR A 187 -8.24 15.88 2.57
N PHE A 188 -7.19 15.08 2.81
CA PHE A 188 -6.53 14.33 1.76
C PHE A 188 -7.41 13.24 1.14
N ILE A 189 -8.12 12.45 1.95
CA ILE A 189 -9.07 11.44 1.45
C ILE A 189 -10.21 12.09 0.68
N THR A 190 -10.74 13.20 1.20
CA THR A 190 -11.80 13.97 0.54
C THR A 190 -11.33 14.50 -0.82
N PHE A 191 -10.09 15.00 -0.89
CA PHE A 191 -9.46 15.41 -2.13
C PHE A 191 -9.37 14.25 -3.14
N LEU A 192 -8.89 13.07 -2.73
CA LEU A 192 -8.80 11.91 -3.62
C LEU A 192 -10.16 11.46 -4.12
N TYR A 193 -11.16 11.42 -3.24
CA TYR A 193 -12.53 11.10 -3.59
C TYR A 193 -13.10 12.10 -4.61
N PHE A 194 -12.87 13.40 -4.39
CA PHE A 194 -13.27 14.45 -5.31
C PHE A 194 -12.60 14.32 -6.69
N ILE A 195 -11.29 14.01 -6.74
CA ILE A 195 -10.59 13.77 -8.01
C ILE A 195 -11.17 12.55 -8.74
N GLN A 196 -11.48 11.47 -8.02
CA GLN A 196 -12.08 10.28 -8.64
C GLN A 196 -13.46 10.57 -9.22
N LEU A 197 -14.29 11.35 -8.50
CA LEU A 197 -15.56 11.85 -9.02
C LEU A 197 -15.39 12.77 -10.22
N ALA A 198 -14.33 13.59 -10.25
CA ALA A 198 -14.04 14.46 -11.37
C ALA A 198 -13.63 13.66 -12.63
N LYS A 199 -12.90 12.55 -12.46
CA LYS A 199 -12.46 11.67 -13.55
C LYS A 199 -13.54 10.71 -14.06
N GLY A 200 -14.48 10.29 -13.20
CA GLY A 200 -15.54 9.33 -13.53
C GLY A 200 -16.96 9.92 -13.60
N GLY A 201 -17.91 9.10 -14.05
CA GLY A 201 -19.33 9.26 -13.72
C GLY A 201 -19.66 8.44 -12.48
N THR A 202 -20.56 8.91 -11.62
CA THR A 202 -21.05 8.19 -10.43
C THR A 202 -21.84 6.91 -10.76
N THR A 203 -22.15 6.68 -12.04
CA THR A 203 -22.90 5.53 -12.54
C THR A 203 -22.26 5.02 -13.84
N ARG A 204 -22.35 3.71 -14.10
CA ARG A 204 -21.83 3.03 -15.31
C ARG A 204 -22.42 3.57 -16.62
N GLU A 205 -23.46 4.39 -16.55
CA GLU A 205 -24.26 4.87 -17.67
C GLU A 205 -24.02 6.35 -18.02
N ASN A 206 -23.31 7.10 -17.17
CA ASN A 206 -23.01 8.51 -17.44
C ASN A 206 -21.75 8.62 -18.30
N VAL A 207 -21.94 8.87 -19.60
CA VAL A 207 -20.90 9.37 -20.50
C VAL A 207 -20.28 10.60 -19.84
N VAL A 208 -18.97 10.57 -19.61
CA VAL A 208 -18.23 11.66 -18.94
C VAL A 208 -18.33 12.90 -19.82
N GLY A 209 -19.30 13.75 -19.52
CA GLY A 209 -19.49 15.03 -20.20
C GLY A 209 -18.34 15.99 -19.90
N ASP A 210 -18.13 16.92 -20.84
CA ASP A 210 -17.19 18.01 -20.70
C ASP A 210 -17.50 18.84 -19.44
N ARG A 211 -16.46 19.13 -18.64
CA ARG A 211 -16.62 19.80 -17.35
C ARG A 211 -15.52 20.80 -17.04
N ILE A 212 -15.85 21.76 -16.17
CA ILE A 212 -14.91 22.68 -15.56
C ILE A 212 -14.64 22.18 -14.15
N LEU A 213 -13.36 21.98 -13.82
CA LEU A 213 -12.94 21.55 -12.49
C LEU A 213 -12.54 22.77 -11.67
N VAL A 214 -13.13 22.92 -10.49
CA VAL A 214 -12.78 23.98 -9.53
C VAL A 214 -12.26 23.32 -8.26
N ILE A 215 -11.05 23.69 -7.87
CA ILE A 215 -10.38 23.18 -6.67
C ILE A 215 -10.02 24.38 -5.82
N ASP A 216 -10.67 24.49 -4.67
CA ASP A 216 -10.39 25.53 -3.68
C ASP A 216 -9.59 24.95 -2.53
N ASP A 217 -8.35 25.42 -2.42
CA ASP A 217 -7.40 25.15 -1.36
C ASP A 217 -7.29 23.66 -1.00
N PRO A 218 -6.74 22.81 -1.89
CA PRO A 218 -6.71 21.36 -1.72
C PRO A 218 -5.83 20.90 -0.54
N ILE A 219 -5.18 21.83 0.14
CA ILE A 219 -4.35 21.60 1.32
C ILE A 219 -4.62 22.69 2.38
N SER A 220 -5.02 22.29 3.59
CA SER A 220 -5.29 23.24 4.68
C SER A 220 -4.06 23.48 5.56
N SER A 221 -3.32 22.42 5.90
CA SER A 221 -2.20 22.46 6.86
C SER A 221 -1.58 21.07 6.96
N LEU A 222 -0.60 20.75 6.10
CA LEU A 222 -0.16 19.36 5.93
C LEU A 222 1.37 19.21 5.87
N ASP A 223 1.81 18.03 6.34
CA ASP A 223 3.17 17.52 6.22
C ASP A 223 3.68 17.68 4.77
N SER A 224 4.94 18.07 4.66
CA SER A 224 5.71 18.19 3.42
C SER A 224 5.45 17.06 2.43
N ASN A 225 5.32 15.81 2.90
CA ASN A 225 5.06 14.65 2.05
C ASN A 225 3.71 14.73 1.32
N ILE A 226 2.63 15.06 2.03
CA ILE A 226 1.29 15.12 1.44
C ILE A 226 1.20 16.28 0.43
N LEU A 227 1.87 17.40 0.71
CA LEU A 227 1.97 18.52 -0.24
C LEU A 227 2.55 18.06 -1.59
N PHE A 228 3.62 17.27 -1.58
CA PHE A 228 4.23 16.76 -2.82
C PHE A 228 3.31 15.81 -3.59
N ILE A 229 2.59 14.93 -2.89
CA ILE A 229 1.64 14.00 -3.51
C ILE A 229 0.49 14.77 -4.17
N VAL A 230 -0.16 15.67 -3.43
CA VAL A 230 -1.28 16.48 -3.95
C VAL A 230 -0.81 17.33 -5.12
N SER A 231 0.37 17.94 -5.03
CA SER A 231 0.98 18.70 -6.13
C SER A 231 1.18 17.84 -7.38
N THR A 232 1.61 16.60 -7.22
CA THR A 232 1.82 15.66 -8.35
C THR A 232 0.51 15.27 -9.02
N ILE A 233 -0.53 14.96 -8.24
CA ILE A 233 -1.87 14.67 -8.77
C ILE A 233 -2.41 15.87 -9.56
N ILE A 234 -2.28 17.07 -9.00
CA ILE A 234 -2.73 18.32 -9.64
C ILE A 234 -1.95 18.59 -10.92
N LYS A 235 -0.62 18.40 -10.93
CA LYS A 235 0.21 18.51 -12.14
C LYS A 235 -0.27 17.58 -13.25
N ASN A 236 -0.58 16.33 -12.90
CA ASN A 236 -1.11 15.37 -13.87
C ASN A 236 -2.45 15.84 -14.45
N ILE A 237 -3.36 16.33 -13.60
CA ILE A 237 -4.64 16.90 -14.07
C ILE A 237 -4.41 18.13 -14.97
N ILE A 238 -3.49 19.02 -14.60
CA ILE A 238 -3.13 20.18 -15.44
C ILE A 238 -2.67 19.73 -16.83
N ASN A 239 -1.82 18.69 -16.90
CA ASN A 239 -1.36 18.13 -18.17
C ASN A 239 -2.51 17.49 -18.96
N ASP A 240 -3.35 16.66 -18.30
CA ASP A 240 -4.52 16.03 -18.93
C ASP A 240 -5.48 17.09 -19.52
N VAL A 241 -5.70 18.21 -18.82
CA VAL A 241 -6.50 19.34 -19.29
C VAL A 241 -5.85 19.99 -20.52
N LYS A 242 -4.53 20.19 -20.50
CA LYS A 242 -3.78 20.78 -21.61
C LYS A 242 -3.76 19.89 -22.85
N ASP A 243 -3.82 18.58 -22.67
CA ASP A 243 -3.79 17.58 -23.74
C ASP A 243 -5.19 17.26 -24.30
N GLY A 244 -6.24 17.91 -23.76
CA GLY A 244 -7.58 17.86 -24.34
C GLY A 244 -8.50 16.81 -23.72
N SER A 245 -8.33 16.48 -22.44
CA SER A 245 -9.26 15.61 -21.70
C SER A 245 -10.71 16.13 -21.64
N HIS A 246 -11.59 15.37 -20.97
CA HIS A 246 -12.97 15.77 -20.67
C HIS A 246 -13.05 16.96 -19.71
N ILE A 247 -11.98 17.27 -18.97
CA ILE A 247 -11.91 18.48 -18.16
C ILE A 247 -11.38 19.60 -19.07
N LYS A 248 -12.26 20.52 -19.46
CA LYS A 248 -11.94 21.60 -20.42
C LYS A 248 -11.25 22.80 -19.78
N GLN A 249 -11.42 22.97 -18.48
CA GLN A 249 -10.80 24.06 -17.72
C GLN A 249 -10.60 23.61 -16.27
N LEU A 250 -9.45 24.00 -15.70
CA LEU A 250 -9.16 23.86 -14.28
C LEU A 250 -9.00 25.26 -13.67
N LEU A 251 -9.73 25.52 -12.59
CA LEU A 251 -9.54 26.67 -11.71
C LEU A 251 -8.99 26.16 -10.39
N LEU A 252 -7.74 26.51 -10.09
CA LEU A 252 -7.05 26.13 -8.86
C LEU A 252 -6.84 27.36 -7.98
N PHE A 253 -7.42 27.35 -6.79
CA PHE A 253 -7.25 28.38 -5.78
C PHE A 253 -6.46 27.80 -4.61
N THR A 254 -5.59 28.61 -4.02
CA THR A 254 -4.87 28.25 -2.79
C THR A 254 -4.31 29.49 -2.13
N HIS A 255 -4.19 29.45 -0.80
CA HIS A 255 -3.42 30.44 -0.05
C HIS A 255 -1.97 29.98 0.21
N ASN A 256 -1.64 28.71 -0.11
CA ASN A 256 -0.33 28.14 0.13
C ASN A 256 0.61 28.39 -1.06
N VAL A 257 1.56 29.30 -0.83
CA VAL A 257 2.55 29.73 -1.84
C VAL A 257 3.48 28.59 -2.28
N TYR A 258 3.85 27.69 -1.37
CA TYR A 258 4.71 26.55 -1.70
C TYR A 258 3.99 25.55 -2.62
N PHE A 259 2.75 25.21 -2.30
CA PHE A 259 1.93 24.36 -3.15
C PHE A 259 1.63 25.01 -4.50
N HIS A 260 1.33 26.30 -4.53
CA HIS A 260 1.19 27.04 -5.78
C HIS A 260 2.46 26.91 -6.64
N LYS A 261 3.64 27.17 -6.04
CA LYS A 261 4.93 27.05 -6.72
C LYS A 261 5.15 25.64 -7.26
N GLU A 262 4.88 24.63 -6.44
CA GLU A 262 4.99 23.24 -6.87
C GLU A 262 4.02 22.93 -8.00
N ALA A 263 2.72 23.10 -7.82
CA ALA A 263 1.69 22.80 -8.83
C ALA A 263 1.89 23.56 -10.16
N SER A 264 2.43 24.79 -10.12
CA SER A 264 2.71 25.60 -11.31
C SER A 264 4.04 25.28 -12.00
N PHE A 265 4.95 24.53 -11.35
CA PHE A 265 6.26 24.18 -11.89
C PHE A 265 6.14 23.23 -13.08
N GLN A 266 6.64 23.65 -14.25
CA GLN A 266 6.58 22.87 -15.49
C GLN A 266 7.94 22.87 -16.21
N GLY A 267 8.50 21.67 -16.44
CA GLY A 267 9.66 21.49 -17.33
C GLY A 267 10.95 22.22 -16.92
N GLY A 268 11.18 22.43 -15.62
CA GLY A 268 12.40 23.08 -15.14
C GLY A 268 12.39 24.61 -15.19
N ARG A 269 11.27 25.24 -15.58
CA ARG A 269 11.08 26.70 -15.57
C ARG A 269 9.82 27.04 -14.77
N SER A 270 9.92 28.05 -13.90
CA SER A 270 8.78 28.63 -13.16
C SER A 270 7.89 29.52 -14.04
N ASN A 271 8.36 29.86 -15.25
CA ASN A 271 7.74 30.89 -16.08
C ASN A 271 6.87 30.30 -17.20
N GLY A 272 5.57 30.29 -16.92
CA GLY A 272 4.51 30.49 -17.90
C GLY A 272 4.29 29.44 -18.97
N CYS A 273 3.04 29.01 -19.12
CA CYS A 273 2.57 28.21 -20.24
C CYS A 273 1.50 29.02 -20.97
N ASN A 274 1.46 28.96 -22.30
CA ASN A 274 0.43 29.66 -23.09
C ASN A 274 -1.01 29.19 -22.77
N LYS A 275 -1.15 28.04 -22.12
CA LYS A 275 -2.41 27.45 -21.64
C LYS A 275 -2.68 27.69 -20.15
N THR A 276 -1.92 28.55 -19.48
CA THR A 276 -2.06 28.81 -18.03
C THR A 276 -2.02 30.30 -17.75
N ASN A 277 -2.97 30.78 -16.96
CA ASN A 277 -3.02 32.17 -16.51
C ASN A 277 -3.01 32.23 -14.98
N TYR A 278 -2.46 33.31 -14.43
CA TYR A 278 -2.27 33.52 -13.00
C TYR A 278 -2.98 34.78 -12.51
N TRP A 279 -3.50 34.69 -11.28
CA TRP A 279 -4.19 35.79 -10.59
C TRP A 279 -3.79 35.83 -9.12
N ILE A 280 -3.81 37.04 -8.53
CA ILE A 280 -3.75 37.22 -7.08
C ILE A 280 -5.06 37.86 -6.63
N LEU A 281 -5.71 37.22 -5.65
CA LEU A 281 -6.89 37.74 -4.98
C LEU A 281 -6.46 38.36 -3.65
N ARG A 282 -6.80 39.64 -3.42
CA ARG A 282 -6.51 40.35 -2.17
C ARG A 282 -7.80 40.85 -1.55
N LYS A 283 -8.06 40.50 -0.29
CA LYS A 283 -9.20 41.01 0.46
C LYS A 283 -8.73 42.11 1.42
N LYS A 284 -9.22 43.33 1.25
CA LYS A 284 -8.96 44.47 2.15
C LYS A 284 -10.29 45.14 2.49
N ASN A 285 -10.54 45.40 3.78
CA ASN A 285 -11.79 46.02 4.25
C ASN A 285 -13.06 45.33 3.72
N ASN A 286 -13.07 43.99 3.71
CA ASN A 286 -14.14 43.16 3.13
C ASN A 286 -14.40 43.32 1.62
N ILE A 287 -13.51 44.01 0.90
CA ILE A 287 -13.56 44.14 -0.56
C ILE A 287 -12.46 43.26 -1.17
N THR A 288 -12.86 42.40 -2.10
CA THR A 288 -11.93 41.55 -2.87
C THR A 288 -11.49 42.28 -4.13
N ASN A 289 -10.18 42.48 -4.28
CA ASN A 289 -9.54 42.94 -5.51
C ASN A 289 -8.88 41.74 -6.21
N ILE A 290 -9.02 41.67 -7.54
CA ILE A 290 -8.47 40.60 -8.37
C ILE A 290 -7.46 41.23 -9.33
N GLN A 291 -6.20 40.80 -9.24
CA GLN A 291 -5.12 41.24 -10.11
C GLN A 291 -4.72 40.12 -11.07
N ALA A 292 -4.79 40.37 -12.37
CA ALA A 292 -4.36 39.44 -13.42
C ALA A 292 -2.87 39.60 -13.72
N TYR A 293 -2.16 38.48 -13.82
CA TYR A 293 -0.75 38.42 -14.22
C TYR A 293 -0.53 37.72 -15.58
N GLY A 294 -1.61 37.33 -16.25
CA GLY A 294 -1.56 36.63 -17.54
C GLY A 294 -0.77 35.34 -17.41
N GLN A 295 0.11 35.06 -18.37
CA GLN A 295 0.93 33.84 -18.40
C GLN A 295 2.17 33.90 -17.49
N ASN A 296 2.42 35.02 -16.82
CA ASN A 296 3.56 35.17 -15.93
C ASN A 296 3.17 34.77 -14.51
N ASN A 297 3.89 33.80 -13.94
CA ASN A 297 3.67 33.37 -12.57
C ASN A 297 4.20 34.45 -11.61
N PRO A 298 3.35 35.07 -10.76
CA PRO A 298 3.80 36.13 -9.86
C PRO A 298 4.49 35.61 -8.60
N ILE A 299 4.44 34.30 -8.35
CA ILE A 299 5.05 33.69 -7.17
C ILE A 299 6.53 33.42 -7.44
N GLU A 300 7.35 34.29 -6.87
CA GLU A 300 8.80 34.20 -6.85
C GLU A 300 9.27 33.54 -5.54
N SER A 301 10.44 32.91 -5.56
CA SER A 301 11.08 32.39 -4.34
C SER A 301 11.42 33.51 -3.37
N SER A 302 11.54 33.19 -2.08
CA SER A 302 11.95 34.16 -1.05
C SER A 302 13.30 34.83 -1.35
N TYR A 303 14.15 34.21 -2.18
CA TYR A 303 15.41 34.80 -2.62
C TYR A 303 15.20 35.76 -3.79
N GLU A 304 14.42 35.39 -4.81
CA GLU A 304 14.05 36.27 -5.92
C GLU A 304 13.31 37.54 -5.44
N LEU A 305 12.44 37.41 -4.43
CA LEU A 305 11.75 38.55 -3.81
C LEU A 305 12.73 39.58 -3.22
N LEU A 306 13.84 39.12 -2.61
CA LEU A 306 14.88 40.03 -2.10
C LEU A 306 15.51 40.84 -3.23
N TRP A 307 15.75 40.20 -4.38
CA TRP A 307 16.34 40.88 -5.54
C TRP A 307 15.38 41.88 -6.17
N LYS A 308 14.09 41.57 -6.21
CA LYS A 308 13.04 42.49 -6.67
C LYS A 308 12.89 43.71 -5.78
N GLU A 309 13.06 43.54 -4.47
CA GLU A 309 13.15 44.66 -3.53
C GLU A 309 14.35 45.57 -3.86
N ILE A 310 15.52 45.00 -4.14
CA ILE A 310 16.72 45.77 -4.53
C ILE A 310 16.59 46.41 -5.91
N SER A 311 15.78 45.85 -6.82
CA SER A 311 15.58 46.44 -8.15
C SER A 311 14.71 47.70 -8.14
N GLU A 312 13.94 47.93 -7.07
CA GLU A 312 13.09 49.12 -6.89
C GLU A 312 13.38 49.83 -5.55
N PRO A 313 14.63 50.26 -5.29
CA PRO A 313 15.05 50.72 -3.96
C PRO A 313 14.35 52.02 -3.54
N GLU A 314 13.91 52.84 -4.49
CA GLU A 314 13.22 54.12 -4.23
C GLU A 314 11.87 53.95 -3.50
N LYS A 315 11.30 52.74 -3.48
CA LYS A 315 10.02 52.44 -2.82
C LYS A 315 10.16 51.87 -1.42
N LEU A 316 11.40 51.68 -0.93
CA LEU A 316 11.69 50.96 0.30
C LEU A 316 12.32 51.86 1.37
N SER A 317 12.16 51.49 2.64
CA SER A 317 12.87 52.15 3.72
C SER A 317 14.34 51.70 3.76
N LEU A 318 15.19 52.55 4.35
CA LEU A 318 16.61 52.28 4.55
C LEU A 318 16.87 50.92 5.22
N THR A 319 16.13 50.65 6.30
CA THR A 319 16.22 49.42 7.08
C THR A 319 15.83 48.20 6.27
N THR A 320 14.84 48.32 5.38
CA THR A 320 14.48 47.22 4.47
C THR A 320 15.63 46.93 3.51
N ILE A 321 16.20 47.96 2.87
CA ILE A 321 17.30 47.76 1.91
C ILE A 321 18.55 47.15 2.59
N GLN A 322 18.90 47.61 3.80
CA GLN A 322 19.96 47.02 4.64
C GLN A 322 19.75 45.51 4.83
N ASN A 323 18.57 45.14 5.34
CA ASN A 323 18.24 43.76 5.65
C ASN A 323 18.19 42.88 4.39
N THR A 324 17.68 43.42 3.28
CA THR A 324 17.60 42.72 2.01
C THR A 324 18.98 42.44 1.42
N MET A 325 19.89 43.43 1.40
CA MET A 325 21.28 43.23 0.98
C MET A 325 22.00 42.18 1.85
N ARG A 326 21.83 42.24 3.18
CA ARG A 326 22.38 41.23 4.10
C ARG A 326 21.92 39.83 3.73
N ARG A 327 20.60 39.62 3.63
CA ARG A 327 20.04 38.30 3.34
C ARG A 327 20.49 37.76 1.98
N ILE A 328 20.68 38.62 0.99
CA ILE A 328 21.22 38.21 -0.31
C ILE A 328 22.67 37.76 -0.19
N LEU A 329 23.55 38.56 0.43
CA LEU A 329 24.98 38.23 0.57
C LEU A 329 25.18 37.00 1.47
N GLU A 330 24.46 36.92 2.59
CA GLU A 330 24.52 35.76 3.50
C GLU A 330 24.08 34.48 2.78
N ASN A 331 22.94 34.51 2.09
CA ASN A 331 22.43 33.31 1.42
C ASN A 331 23.35 32.88 0.27
N TYR A 332 23.78 33.81 -0.58
CA TYR A 332 24.59 33.50 -1.76
C TYR A 332 26.04 33.18 -1.42
N PHE A 333 26.73 34.09 -0.72
CA PHE A 333 28.16 33.96 -0.47
C PHE A 333 28.45 33.09 0.76
N LYS A 334 27.73 33.27 1.88
CA LYS A 334 28.05 32.54 3.12
C LYS A 334 27.46 31.12 3.14
N ILE A 335 26.16 30.98 2.90
CA ILE A 335 25.47 29.67 3.00
C ILE A 335 25.80 28.78 1.81
N LEU A 336 25.58 29.27 0.59
CA LEU A 336 25.81 28.48 -0.63
C LEU A 336 27.30 28.47 -1.02
N GLY A 337 27.94 29.64 -1.06
CA GLY A 337 29.33 29.79 -1.50
C GLY A 337 30.39 29.45 -0.44
N ARG A 338 30.03 29.38 0.85
CA ARG A 338 30.96 29.18 1.99
C ARG A 338 32.07 30.21 2.11
N TYR A 339 31.84 31.44 1.66
CA TYR A 339 32.73 32.58 1.84
C TYR A 339 32.59 33.16 3.25
N SER A 340 33.70 33.59 3.82
CA SER A 340 33.73 34.53 4.93
C SER A 340 33.67 35.99 4.43
N ASP A 341 33.38 36.93 5.33
CA ASP A 341 33.42 38.35 5.00
C ASP A 341 34.80 38.79 4.50
N ASN A 342 35.88 38.20 5.05
CA ASN A 342 37.24 38.47 4.61
C ASN A 342 37.49 38.00 3.17
N ASP A 343 36.96 36.83 2.79
CA ASP A 343 37.12 36.30 1.43
C ASP A 343 36.49 37.23 0.38
N ILE A 344 35.39 37.89 0.73
CA ILE A 344 34.73 38.89 -0.12
C ILE A 344 35.58 40.16 -0.19
N ILE A 345 36.01 40.68 0.96
CA ILE A 345 36.80 41.92 1.07
C ILE A 345 38.13 41.80 0.33
N GLU A 346 38.77 40.62 0.34
CA GLU A 346 40.04 40.38 -0.33
C GLU A 346 39.94 40.38 -1.87
N LYS A 347 38.74 40.28 -2.45
CA LYS A 347 38.53 40.44 -3.89
C LYS A 347 38.69 41.88 -4.37
N PHE A 348 38.58 42.86 -3.48
CA PHE A 348 38.76 44.28 -3.80
C PHE A 348 40.25 44.64 -3.79
N THR A 349 40.77 45.06 -4.94
CA THR A 349 42.18 45.48 -5.11
C THR A 349 42.40 46.95 -4.76
N ASN A 350 41.41 47.81 -5.00
CA ASN A 350 41.46 49.23 -4.61
C ASN A 350 41.21 49.38 -3.10
N ASN A 351 42.13 50.06 -2.40
CA ASN A 351 42.02 50.29 -0.95
C ASN A 351 40.76 51.08 -0.55
N GLU A 352 40.33 52.05 -1.34
CA GLU A 352 39.14 52.86 -1.08
C GLU A 352 37.88 51.99 -1.18
N GLU A 353 37.72 51.26 -2.27
CA GLU A 353 36.58 50.33 -2.47
C GLU A 353 36.58 49.20 -1.45
N LYS A 354 37.77 48.74 -1.04
CA LYS A 354 37.94 47.75 0.03
C LYS A 354 37.42 48.27 1.38
N GLN A 355 37.67 49.54 1.70
CA GLN A 355 37.11 50.18 2.90
C GLN A 355 35.60 50.37 2.78
N MET A 356 35.11 50.77 1.60
CA MET A 356 33.67 50.88 1.37
C MET A 356 32.97 49.52 1.47
N CYS A 357 33.58 48.43 0.97
CA CYS A 357 33.06 47.07 1.13
C CYS A 357 33.01 46.65 2.60
N LYS A 358 34.04 46.95 3.40
CA LYS A 358 34.01 46.73 4.85
C LYS A 358 32.88 47.50 5.51
N SER A 359 32.75 48.78 5.17
CA SER A 359 31.68 49.65 5.67
C SER A 359 30.30 49.10 5.33
N LEU A 360 30.09 48.65 4.09
CA LEU A 360 28.85 47.99 3.67
C LEU A 360 28.54 46.76 4.53
N LEU A 361 29.51 45.85 4.70
CA LEU A 361 29.32 44.62 5.47
C LEU A 361 29.01 44.89 6.95
N TYR A 362 29.61 45.93 7.54
CA TYR A 362 29.24 46.35 8.90
C TYR A 362 27.84 46.96 8.95
N TRP A 363 27.52 47.85 8.02
CA TRP A 363 26.25 48.57 7.96
C TRP A 363 25.04 47.65 7.75
N ILE A 364 25.16 46.64 6.85
CA ILE A 364 24.08 45.66 6.66
C ILE A 364 23.89 44.74 7.88
N ASN A 365 24.95 44.50 8.67
CA ASN A 365 24.89 43.70 9.89
C ASN A 365 24.33 44.49 11.08
N ASP A 366 24.61 45.79 11.17
CA ASP A 366 24.17 46.67 12.25
C ASP A 366 22.64 46.86 12.29
N GLY A 367 22.01 46.92 11.10
CA GLY A 367 20.55 46.98 10.96
C GLY A 367 19.78 45.76 11.54
N SER A 368 20.48 44.73 12.02
CA SER A 368 19.88 43.55 12.67
C SER A 368 19.94 43.55 14.21
N HIS A 369 20.71 44.47 14.82
CA HIS A 369 21.01 44.44 16.26
C HIS A 369 20.91 45.78 17.01
N CYS A 370 20.68 46.91 16.33
CA CYS A 370 20.55 48.20 17.02
C CYS A 370 19.08 48.58 17.28
N ILE A 371 18.72 48.68 18.57
CA ILE A 371 17.62 49.53 19.03
C ILE A 371 17.98 50.94 18.54
N PRO A 372 17.08 51.67 17.84
CA PRO A 372 17.43 52.97 17.29
C PRO A 372 17.64 53.95 18.44
N ASP A 373 18.89 54.25 18.75
CA ASP A 373 19.23 55.44 19.55
C ASP A 373 18.98 56.67 18.66
N ASP A 374 18.34 57.68 19.24
CA ASP A 374 17.88 58.94 18.63
C ASP A 374 19.00 59.81 18.03
N LEU A 375 19.73 59.30 17.04
CA LEU A 375 20.78 60.01 16.31
C LEU A 375 20.48 59.97 14.81
N PHE A 376 19.76 60.98 14.33
CA PHE A 376 19.54 61.20 12.90
C PHE A 376 20.77 61.85 12.26
N ILE A 377 21.36 61.19 11.25
CA ILE A 377 22.38 61.79 10.38
C ILE A 377 21.69 62.27 9.10
N GLU A 378 21.72 63.58 8.86
CA GLU A 378 21.00 64.31 7.79
C GLU A 378 21.45 64.01 6.33
N ASN A 379 22.35 63.06 6.08
CA ASN A 379 22.88 62.76 4.73
C ASN A 379 22.89 61.25 4.40
N GLN A 380 21.74 60.60 4.42
CA GLN A 380 21.63 59.14 4.17
C GLN A 380 21.50 58.78 2.67
N ASP A 381 20.93 59.64 1.82
CA ASP A 381 20.65 59.30 0.42
C ASP A 381 21.92 59.12 -0.44
N GLN A 382 22.94 59.97 -0.27
CA GLN A 382 24.23 59.79 -0.97
C GLN A 382 24.99 58.53 -0.55
N SER A 383 24.81 58.06 0.70
CA SER A 383 25.45 56.82 1.17
C SER A 383 24.82 55.57 0.54
N MET A 384 23.53 55.64 0.17
CA MET A 384 22.78 54.50 -0.35
C MET A 384 23.14 54.12 -1.77
N GLU A 385 23.27 55.10 -2.65
CA GLU A 385 23.77 54.87 -4.01
C GLU A 385 25.18 54.27 -3.99
N GLY A 386 26.05 54.77 -3.09
CA GLY A 386 27.38 54.23 -2.86
C GLY A 386 27.35 52.77 -2.40
N TYR A 387 26.48 52.43 -1.45
CA TYR A 387 26.34 51.05 -0.97
C TYR A 387 25.76 50.10 -2.00
N LEU A 388 24.76 50.52 -2.78
CA LEU A 388 24.24 49.72 -3.90
C LEU A 388 25.29 49.49 -4.99
N HIS A 389 26.12 50.50 -5.27
CA HIS A 389 27.23 50.39 -6.20
C HIS A 389 28.28 49.38 -5.71
N ILE A 390 28.68 49.46 -4.45
CA ILE A 390 29.64 48.52 -3.85
C ILE A 390 29.05 47.12 -3.75
N PHE A 391 27.76 46.99 -3.44
CA PHE A 391 27.04 45.72 -3.45
C PHE A 391 27.12 45.04 -4.82
N LYS A 392 26.93 45.79 -5.93
CA LYS A 392 27.16 45.25 -7.29
C LYS A 392 28.62 44.81 -7.48
N LYS A 393 29.58 45.61 -7.04
CA LYS A 393 31.01 45.29 -7.16
C LYS A 393 31.42 44.03 -6.40
N VAL A 394 30.74 43.70 -5.29
CA VAL A 394 30.94 42.41 -4.59
C VAL A 394 30.72 41.24 -5.55
N PHE A 395 29.65 41.25 -6.35
CA PHE A 395 29.40 40.21 -7.35
C PHE A 395 30.39 40.28 -8.51
N GLU A 396 30.77 41.49 -8.94
CA GLU A 396 31.74 41.69 -10.02
C GLU A 396 33.11 41.11 -9.70
N TYR A 397 33.74 41.57 -8.61
CA TYR A 397 35.09 41.16 -8.24
C TYR A 397 35.17 39.73 -7.69
N SER A 398 34.04 39.18 -7.25
CA SER A 398 33.95 37.75 -6.92
C SER A 398 33.73 36.85 -8.15
N GLY A 399 33.57 37.41 -9.35
CA GLY A 399 33.38 36.65 -10.59
C GLY A 399 31.95 36.16 -10.85
N HIS A 400 30.96 36.72 -10.15
CA HIS A 400 29.55 36.31 -10.17
C HIS A 400 28.61 37.40 -10.73
N ILE A 401 29.12 38.33 -11.56
CA ILE A 401 28.33 39.42 -12.15
C ILE A 401 27.15 38.92 -13.00
N ALA A 402 27.30 37.74 -13.62
CA ALA A 402 26.22 37.12 -14.40
C ALA A 402 24.98 36.83 -13.54
N HIS A 403 25.18 36.41 -12.29
CA HIS A 403 24.10 36.18 -11.33
C HIS A 403 23.41 37.50 -10.95
N TYR A 404 24.20 38.53 -10.60
CA TYR A 404 23.65 39.86 -10.31
C TYR A 404 22.80 40.40 -11.47
N ASN A 405 23.33 40.35 -12.71
CA ASN A 405 22.62 40.83 -13.89
C ASN A 405 21.34 40.05 -14.14
N MET A 406 21.37 38.72 -13.99
CA MET A 406 20.20 37.86 -14.12
C MET A 406 19.11 38.24 -13.10
N MET A 407 19.48 38.41 -11.83
CA MET A 407 18.52 38.73 -10.77
C MET A 407 17.98 40.16 -10.85
N MET A 408 18.76 41.10 -11.38
CA MET A 408 18.35 42.48 -11.62
C MET A 408 17.60 42.69 -12.95
N GLY A 409 17.42 41.63 -13.76
CA GLY A 409 16.75 41.73 -15.07
C GLY A 409 17.55 42.48 -16.14
N ILE A 410 18.87 42.62 -15.97
CA ILE A 410 19.77 43.33 -16.89
C ILE A 410 20.16 42.38 -18.02
N SER A 411 19.60 42.58 -19.22
CA SER A 411 19.87 41.74 -20.40
C SER A 411 21.32 41.90 -20.90
N GLN A 412 22.02 40.81 -21.23
CA GLN A 412 23.41 40.81 -21.74
C GLN A 412 23.57 41.41 -23.16
N ASN A 413 22.51 41.89 -23.81
CA ASN A 413 22.54 42.33 -25.21
C ASN A 413 23.06 43.76 -25.46
N ASN A 414 23.38 44.53 -24.42
CA ASN A 414 23.86 45.92 -24.60
C ASN A 414 25.39 46.06 -24.74
N THR A 415 26.16 44.97 -24.65
CA THR A 415 27.63 45.03 -24.77
C THR A 415 28.16 44.74 -26.17
N LEU A 416 27.41 44.06 -27.04
CA LEU A 416 27.85 43.75 -28.42
C LEU A 416 27.62 44.91 -29.40
N ALA A 417 26.61 45.76 -29.18
CA ALA A 417 26.33 46.90 -30.07
C ALA A 417 27.39 48.03 -29.96
N ALA A 418 28.21 48.05 -28.91
CA ALA A 418 29.26 49.05 -28.72
C ALA A 418 30.62 48.67 -29.33
N ILE A 419 30.78 47.41 -29.77
CA ILE A 419 32.03 46.90 -30.36
C ILE A 419 31.98 46.95 -31.90
N GLU A 420 30.80 47.05 -32.50
CA GLU A 420 30.66 47.22 -33.96
C GLU A 420 30.69 48.71 -34.41
N SER A 421 30.88 49.66 -33.50
CA SER A 421 30.94 51.11 -33.81
C SER A 421 32.31 51.76 -33.57
N VAL A 422 33.39 50.98 -33.55
CA VAL A 422 34.79 51.46 -33.62
C VAL A 422 35.46 50.72 -34.76
#